data_AF-A0A1Q7E377-F1
#
_entry.id   AF-A0A1Q7E377-F1
#
_cell.length_a   1.000
_cell.length_b   1.000
_cell.length_c   1.000
_cell.angle_alpha   90.00
_cell.angle_beta   90.00
_cell.angle_gamma   90.00
#
_symmetry.space_group_name_H-M   'P 1'
#
loop_
_entity.id
_entity.type
_entity.pdbx_description
1 polymer ?
#
loop_
_entity_poly.entity_id
_entity_poly.type
_entity_poly.pdbx_seq_one_letter_code
_entity_poly.pdbx_strand_id
1 'polypeptide(L)'
;MSDSNFSFWHSATFNNDGSKILFTDEWGGGLQPRCRVTDKPEWGADAIFTLSGSAMAFKSYYKLPVPQTANENCVAHNGTLIPVPGRDIMAQGWYQGGISVFDWTDPSHPKEIAFFDRGPMDSTKLVGAGSWSAYWYNGYIISSEIARGLDILELQPGALLSQNEIDAAKLIHFDYLNAQDQQKLVWPASFVVARAYVDQLERSHGLPATRIKVTRDALRKAEKGSGQARRNGLSKLATQLNADTRGSSDQAKVQMLISVVNDLGK
;
A
#
# COMPACT_ATOMS: atom_id res chain seq x y z
N MET A 1 17.10 -14.14 15.73
CA MET A 1 17.18 -12.69 15.47
C MET A 1 16.91 -11.97 16.77
N SER A 2 17.90 -11.28 17.33
CA SER A 2 17.70 -10.30 18.40
C SER A 2 17.95 -8.93 17.77
N ASP A 3 16.89 -8.22 17.40
CA ASP A 3 16.97 -6.80 17.10
C ASP A 3 16.77 -6.06 18.43
N SER A 4 17.73 -5.21 18.80
CA SER A 4 17.68 -4.47 20.07
C SER A 4 16.53 -3.47 20.15
N ASN A 5 15.88 -3.18 19.01
CA ASN A 5 14.75 -2.27 18.90
C ASN A 5 13.40 -3.01 18.84
N PHE A 6 13.39 -4.34 18.85
CA PHE A 6 12.16 -5.14 18.89
C PHE A 6 11.93 -5.69 20.29
N SER A 7 10.75 -5.45 20.86
CA SER A 7 10.35 -6.11 22.10
C SER A 7 9.91 -7.54 21.85
N PHE A 8 9.13 -7.80 20.79
CA PHE A 8 8.79 -9.14 20.31
C PHE A 8 8.22 -9.11 18.88
N TRP A 9 8.36 -10.22 18.16
CA TRP A 9 7.88 -10.36 16.80
C TRP A 9 6.38 -10.75 16.80
N HIS A 10 5.49 -9.75 16.69
CA HIS A 10 4.05 -9.96 16.85
C HIS A 10 3.40 -10.54 15.59
N SER A 11 3.64 -9.93 14.43
CA SER A 11 3.10 -10.37 13.14
C SER A 11 4.10 -10.15 12.00
N ALA A 12 3.85 -10.82 10.87
CA ALA A 12 4.67 -10.71 9.67
C ALA A 12 3.79 -10.63 8.42
N THR A 13 4.10 -9.73 7.50
CA THR A 13 3.37 -9.53 6.26
C THR A 13 4.34 -9.43 5.09
N PHE A 14 4.19 -10.32 4.11
CA PHE A 14 4.88 -10.24 2.84
C PHE A 14 4.26 -9.16 1.98
N ASN A 15 5.08 -8.53 1.13
CA ASN A 15 4.53 -7.82 -0.01
C ASN A 15 4.01 -8.82 -1.07
N ASN A 16 3.26 -8.34 -2.06
CA ASN A 16 2.47 -9.24 -2.91
C ASN A 16 3.29 -10.26 -3.74
N ASP A 17 4.53 -9.91 -4.10
CA ASP A 17 5.42 -10.81 -4.85
C ASP A 17 6.40 -11.61 -3.97
N GLY A 18 6.33 -11.44 -2.65
CA GLY A 18 7.17 -12.14 -1.68
C GLY A 18 8.64 -11.71 -1.71
N SER A 19 8.97 -10.56 -2.30
CA SER A 19 10.34 -10.02 -2.31
C SER A 19 10.68 -9.18 -1.07
N LYS A 20 9.69 -8.82 -0.26
CA LYS A 20 9.84 -8.05 0.98
C LYS A 20 8.98 -8.63 2.08
N ILE A 21 9.39 -8.39 3.31
CA ILE A 21 8.64 -8.75 4.51
C ILE A 21 8.67 -7.58 5.48
N LEU A 22 7.52 -7.33 6.09
CA LEU A 22 7.31 -6.37 7.16
C LEU A 22 7.01 -7.17 8.42
N PHE A 23 7.74 -6.88 9.50
CA PHE A 23 7.47 -7.42 10.82
C PHE A 23 6.97 -6.33 11.73
N THR A 24 5.98 -6.65 12.55
CA THR A 24 5.36 -5.71 13.48
C THR A 24 5.84 -5.96 14.90
N ASP A 25 6.28 -4.91 15.59
CA ASP A 25 6.60 -4.92 17.02
C ASP A 25 5.47 -4.27 17.82
N GLU A 26 4.81 -5.07 18.64
CA GLU A 26 3.77 -4.57 19.54
C GLU A 26 4.39 -4.21 20.91
N TRP A 27 5.38 -3.31 20.89
CA TRP A 27 6.16 -2.95 22.09
C TRP A 27 5.27 -2.54 23.27
N GLY A 28 5.45 -3.17 24.42
CA GLY A 28 4.64 -2.87 25.61
C GLY A 28 3.24 -3.49 25.57
N GLY A 29 3.03 -4.49 24.70
CA GLY A 29 1.86 -5.38 24.70
C GLY A 29 0.56 -4.66 24.39
N GLY A 30 0.62 -3.64 23.53
CA GLY A 30 -0.56 -2.92 23.08
C GLY A 30 -1.20 -1.98 24.11
N LEU A 31 -0.68 -1.90 25.34
CA LEU A 31 -1.26 -1.07 26.41
C LEU A 31 -0.45 0.19 26.71
N GLN A 32 0.78 0.30 26.23
CA GLN A 32 1.66 1.42 26.54
C GLN A 32 1.60 2.52 25.46
N PRO A 33 1.78 3.80 25.85
CA PRO A 33 1.78 4.92 24.93
C PRO A 33 3.15 5.04 24.26
N ARG A 34 3.42 4.27 23.21
CA ARG A 34 4.75 4.21 22.57
C ARG A 34 4.89 5.12 21.35
N CYS A 35 3.90 5.95 21.05
CA CYS A 35 3.96 6.93 19.95
C CYS A 35 4.21 8.37 20.44
N ARG A 36 4.80 8.57 21.62
CA ARG A 36 5.04 9.92 22.15
C ARG A 36 6.23 10.59 21.45
N VAL A 37 6.29 11.91 21.50
CA VAL A 37 7.42 12.71 20.98
C VAL A 37 8.79 12.32 21.56
N THR A 38 8.81 11.71 22.75
CA THR A 38 10.03 11.24 23.43
C THR A 38 10.40 9.81 23.08
N ASP A 39 9.49 9.04 22.49
CA ASP A 39 9.76 7.66 22.08
C ASP A 39 10.54 7.66 20.77
N LYS A 40 11.44 6.68 20.62
CA LYS A 40 12.19 6.56 19.38
C LYS A 40 11.29 6.10 18.23
N PRO A 41 11.56 6.53 16.99
CA PRO A 41 10.82 6.08 15.81
C PRO A 41 10.85 4.56 15.61
N GLU A 42 11.92 3.89 16.03
CA GLU A 42 12.09 2.43 15.89
C GLU A 42 11.37 1.59 16.97
N TRP A 43 10.80 2.20 18.02
CA TRP A 43 10.12 1.45 19.09
C TRP A 43 8.66 1.17 18.77
N GLY A 44 8.21 -0.07 18.86
CA GLY A 44 6.81 -0.43 18.58
C GLY A 44 6.40 -0.12 17.14
N ALA A 45 7.35 -0.28 16.23
CA ALA A 45 7.27 0.08 14.83
C ALA A 45 7.25 -1.18 13.95
N ASP A 46 7.03 -0.99 12.66
CA ASP A 46 7.23 -2.04 11.68
C ASP A 46 8.68 -2.05 11.20
N ALA A 47 9.34 -3.21 11.18
CA ALA A 47 10.65 -3.41 10.57
C ALA A 47 10.50 -4.00 9.17
N ILE A 48 11.11 -3.34 8.18
CA ILE A 48 10.99 -3.71 6.77
C ILE A 48 12.29 -4.32 6.27
N PHE A 49 12.16 -5.45 5.58
CA PHE A 49 13.26 -6.21 5.02
C PHE A 49 13.02 -6.55 3.55
N THR A 50 14.09 -6.65 2.77
CA THR A 50 14.08 -7.31 1.45
C THR A 50 14.59 -8.73 1.55
N LEU A 51 14.06 -9.61 0.71
CA LEU A 51 14.38 -11.02 0.64
C LEU A 51 15.18 -11.34 -0.63
N SER A 52 16.23 -12.15 -0.47
CA SER A 52 17.02 -12.68 -1.59
C SER A 52 17.38 -14.13 -1.30
N GLY A 53 16.57 -15.06 -1.82
CA GLY A 53 16.67 -16.48 -1.46
C GLY A 53 16.34 -16.68 0.02
N SER A 54 17.25 -17.29 0.77
CA SER A 54 17.13 -17.45 2.24
C SER A 54 17.68 -16.26 3.04
N ALA A 55 18.24 -15.25 2.38
CA ALA A 55 18.79 -14.07 3.04
C ALA A 55 17.74 -12.98 3.21
N MET A 56 17.79 -12.31 4.36
CA MET A 56 16.94 -11.18 4.70
C MET A 56 17.84 -9.97 5.01
N ALA A 57 17.56 -8.83 4.40
CA ALA A 57 18.33 -7.61 4.59
C ALA A 57 17.41 -6.50 5.12
N PHE A 58 17.73 -5.98 6.31
CA PHE A 58 17.04 -4.85 6.92
C PHE A 58 17.15 -3.61 6.04
N LYS A 59 16.07 -2.82 5.98
CA LYS A 59 16.02 -1.58 5.18
C LYS A 59 15.66 -0.37 6.01
N SER A 60 14.54 -0.41 6.72
CA SER A 60 14.06 0.72 7.50
C SER A 60 13.03 0.27 8.54
N TYR A 61 12.62 1.22 9.38
CA TYR A 61 11.41 1.09 10.18
C TYR A 61 10.32 2.00 9.61
N TYR A 62 9.06 1.58 9.74
CA TYR A 62 7.90 2.44 9.57
C TYR A 62 7.17 2.61 10.90
N LYS A 63 6.87 3.87 11.23
CA LYS A 63 6.01 4.26 12.34
C LYS A 63 5.14 5.42 11.89
N LEU A 64 3.92 5.47 12.40
CA LEU A 64 3.02 6.59 12.11
C LEU A 64 3.71 7.94 12.46
N PRO A 65 3.55 8.99 11.63
CA PRO A 65 4.34 10.20 11.73
C PRO A 65 3.83 11.19 12.80
N VAL A 66 2.59 11.00 13.29
CA VAL A 66 1.92 11.92 14.21
C VAL A 66 2.14 11.50 15.66
N PRO A 67 2.84 12.29 16.49
CA PRO A 67 3.01 11.94 17.89
C PRO A 67 1.68 11.91 18.64
N GLN A 68 1.50 10.89 19.48
CA GLN A 68 0.34 10.71 20.35
C GLN A 68 0.65 11.14 21.80
N THR A 69 -0.39 11.35 22.60
CA THR A 69 -0.25 11.73 24.00
C THR A 69 0.14 10.54 24.88
N ALA A 70 0.45 10.82 26.16
CA ALA A 70 0.70 9.78 27.15
C ALA A 70 -0.57 8.99 27.55
N ASN A 71 -1.76 9.43 27.12
CA ASN A 71 -3.04 8.80 27.43
C ASN A 71 -3.54 7.88 26.31
N GLU A 72 -2.71 7.62 25.30
CA GLU A 72 -3.04 6.83 24.12
C GLU A 72 -2.12 5.63 24.00
N ASN A 73 -2.63 4.42 24.23
CA ASN A 73 -1.87 3.22 23.89
C ASN A 73 -1.68 3.18 22.37
N CYS A 74 -0.44 3.05 21.93
CA CYS A 74 -0.11 3.21 20.52
C CYS A 74 1.17 2.47 20.17
N VAL A 75 1.04 1.48 19.30
CA VAL A 75 2.09 0.65 18.69
C VAL A 75 1.55 0.05 17.40
N ALA A 76 2.45 -0.38 16.51
CA ALA A 76 2.10 -1.13 15.32
C ALA A 76 1.29 -2.39 15.67
N HIS A 77 0.24 -2.67 14.90
CA HIS A 77 -0.58 -3.86 15.08
C HIS A 77 -1.05 -4.43 13.73
N ASN A 78 -2.08 -5.28 13.74
CA ASN A 78 -2.50 -6.04 12.57
C ASN A 78 -3.01 -5.17 11.41
N GLY A 79 -2.63 -5.58 10.20
CA GLY A 79 -3.02 -4.93 8.94
C GLY A 79 -3.03 -5.90 7.75
N THR A 80 -3.46 -5.41 6.59
CA THR A 80 -3.35 -6.13 5.31
C THR A 80 -2.92 -5.21 4.17
N LEU A 81 -2.42 -5.81 3.09
CA LEU A 81 -2.16 -5.08 1.86
C LEU A 81 -3.44 -4.54 1.24
N ILE A 82 -3.37 -3.31 0.74
CA ILE A 82 -4.33 -2.77 -0.23
C ILE A 82 -3.82 -3.16 -1.62
N PRO A 83 -4.61 -3.88 -2.43
CA PRO A 83 -4.15 -4.49 -3.68
C PRO A 83 -4.03 -3.47 -4.82
N VAL A 84 -3.27 -2.39 -4.65
CA VAL A 84 -2.94 -1.47 -5.74
C VAL A 84 -1.83 -2.08 -6.62
N PRO A 85 -2.05 -2.26 -7.93
CA PRO A 85 -1.08 -2.94 -8.79
C PRO A 85 0.27 -2.21 -8.81
N GLY A 86 1.35 -2.97 -8.59
CA GLY A 86 2.72 -2.49 -8.59
C GLY A 86 3.12 -1.61 -7.40
N ARG A 87 2.27 -1.50 -6.36
CA ARG A 87 2.62 -0.83 -5.10
C ARG A 87 2.42 -1.78 -3.93
N ASP A 88 3.26 -1.60 -2.93
CA ASP A 88 3.11 -2.26 -1.64
C ASP A 88 2.51 -1.23 -0.69
N ILE A 89 1.17 -1.24 -0.56
CA ILE A 89 0.41 -0.36 0.32
C ILE A 89 -0.21 -1.21 1.41
N MET A 90 -0.12 -0.78 2.66
CA MET A 90 -0.70 -1.48 3.81
C MET A 90 -1.70 -0.58 4.52
N ALA A 91 -2.85 -1.13 4.90
CA ALA A 91 -3.73 -0.55 5.92
C ALA A 91 -3.46 -1.29 7.23
N GLN A 92 -3.26 -0.54 8.32
CA GLN A 92 -2.83 -1.12 9.60
C GLN A 92 -3.42 -0.37 10.79
N GLY A 93 -3.80 -1.11 11.82
CA GLY A 93 -4.21 -0.55 13.11
C GLY A 93 -3.01 -0.19 13.99
N TRP A 94 -3.11 0.93 14.70
CA TRP A 94 -2.10 1.48 15.61
C TRP A 94 -2.67 1.77 17.00
N TYR A 95 -3.64 0.96 17.45
CA TYR A 95 -4.39 1.21 18.67
C TYR A 95 -4.99 2.62 18.67
N GLN A 96 -4.80 3.42 19.72
CA GLN A 96 -5.36 4.77 19.79
C GLN A 96 -4.68 5.75 18.84
N GLY A 97 -3.54 5.39 18.23
CA GLY A 97 -2.99 6.10 17.07
C GLY A 97 -3.83 5.92 15.80
N GLY A 98 -4.91 5.15 15.86
CA GLY A 98 -5.89 4.98 14.81
C GLY A 98 -5.44 4.01 13.72
N ILE A 99 -5.68 4.39 12.48
CA ILE A 99 -5.36 3.59 11.29
C ILE A 99 -4.39 4.40 10.44
N SER A 100 -3.29 3.76 10.07
CA SER A 100 -2.39 4.29 9.04
C SER A 100 -2.54 3.48 7.76
N VAL A 101 -2.57 4.19 6.64
CA VAL A 101 -2.38 3.63 5.31
C VAL A 101 -1.06 4.15 4.78
N PHE A 102 -0.10 3.26 4.55
CA PHE A 102 1.25 3.63 4.16
C PHE A 102 1.74 2.84 2.95
N ASP A 103 2.56 3.50 2.13
CA ASP A 103 3.25 2.93 0.98
C ASP A 103 4.68 2.58 1.36
N TRP A 104 5.03 1.31 1.23
CA TRP A 104 6.35 0.74 1.49
C TRP A 104 6.95 0.08 0.23
N THR A 105 6.49 0.52 -0.95
CA THR A 105 7.03 0.08 -2.26
C THR A 105 8.54 0.32 -2.33
N ASP A 106 9.00 1.48 -1.85
CA ASP A 106 10.42 1.68 -1.53
C ASP A 106 10.65 1.27 -0.06
N PRO A 107 11.28 0.11 0.19
CA PRO A 107 11.46 -0.39 1.56
C PRO A 107 12.44 0.46 2.38
N SER A 108 13.17 1.40 1.77
CA SER A 108 14.08 2.30 2.48
C SER A 108 13.39 3.60 2.90
N HIS A 109 12.26 3.94 2.30
CA HIS A 109 11.54 5.19 2.52
C HIS A 109 10.01 4.97 2.57
N PRO A 110 9.50 4.17 3.52
CA PRO A 110 8.07 4.00 3.70
C PRO A 110 7.43 5.34 4.08
N LYS A 111 6.22 5.60 3.59
CA LYS A 111 5.52 6.86 3.85
C LYS A 111 4.03 6.65 4.08
N GLU A 112 3.47 7.37 5.04
CA GLU A 112 2.03 7.46 5.20
C GLU A 112 1.41 8.18 3.98
N ILE A 113 0.28 7.65 3.50
CA ILE A 113 -0.46 8.20 2.36
C ILE A 113 -1.91 8.54 2.71
N ALA A 114 -2.45 7.97 3.78
CA ALA A 114 -3.71 8.37 4.42
C ALA A 114 -3.72 7.89 5.88
N PHE A 115 -4.54 8.51 6.72
CA PHE A 115 -4.72 8.08 8.10
C PHE A 115 -6.16 8.35 8.55
N PHE A 116 -6.55 7.69 9.63
CA PHE A 116 -7.77 8.00 10.37
C PHE A 116 -7.48 7.87 11.85
N ASP A 117 -7.62 8.97 12.58
CA ASP A 117 -7.35 9.04 14.02
C ASP A 117 -8.49 9.79 14.71
N ARG A 118 -8.99 9.20 15.80
CA ARG A 118 -10.06 9.75 16.64
C ARG A 118 -9.52 10.45 17.89
N GLY A 119 -8.22 10.36 18.14
CA GLY A 119 -7.57 10.78 19.38
C GLY A 119 -7.97 9.92 20.58
N PRO A 120 -7.65 10.39 21.79
CA PRO A 120 -7.73 9.57 22.99
C PRO A 120 -9.17 9.19 23.29
N MET A 121 -9.35 7.96 23.78
CA MET A 121 -10.61 7.49 24.35
C MET A 121 -10.96 8.29 25.62
N ASP A 122 -9.94 8.62 26.42
CA ASP A 122 -10.05 9.51 27.57
C ASP A 122 -8.85 10.46 27.61
N SER A 123 -9.11 11.76 27.51
CA SER A 123 -8.05 12.78 27.50
C SER A 123 -7.29 12.91 28.84
N THR A 124 -7.79 12.33 29.93
CA THR A 124 -7.26 12.52 31.29
C THR A 124 -6.49 11.33 31.82
N LYS A 125 -6.67 10.14 31.24
CA LYS A 125 -6.01 8.91 31.70
C LYS A 125 -5.86 7.90 30.56
N LEU A 126 -4.79 7.10 30.63
CA LEU A 126 -4.56 6.00 29.73
C LEU A 126 -5.57 4.87 29.97
N VAL A 127 -6.23 4.44 28.90
CA VAL A 127 -7.10 3.25 28.85
C VAL A 127 -6.76 2.44 27.61
N GLY A 128 -6.92 1.11 27.66
CA GLY A 128 -6.76 0.27 26.48
C GLY A 128 -7.92 0.48 25.51
N ALA A 129 -7.64 1.04 24.34
CA ALA A 129 -8.63 1.30 23.29
C ALA A 129 -7.95 1.34 21.91
N GLY A 130 -8.69 1.76 20.88
CA GLY A 130 -8.17 2.02 19.56
C GLY A 130 -8.28 0.85 18.59
N SER A 131 -7.82 1.06 17.35
CA SER A 131 -7.91 0.10 16.26
C SER A 131 -6.95 -1.07 16.49
N TRP A 132 -7.50 -2.20 16.92
CA TRP A 132 -6.76 -3.46 17.07
C TRP A 132 -6.40 -4.05 15.71
N SER A 133 -7.22 -3.88 14.69
CA SER A 133 -6.83 -4.24 13.32
C SER A 133 -7.45 -3.30 12.31
N ALA A 134 -6.84 -3.22 11.13
CA ALA A 134 -7.44 -2.56 9.97
C ALA A 134 -7.17 -3.40 8.73
N TYR A 135 -8.22 -3.96 8.13
CA TYR A 135 -8.08 -4.87 6.99
C TYR A 135 -8.79 -4.33 5.76
N TRP A 136 -8.10 -4.34 4.62
CA TRP A 136 -8.75 -4.12 3.34
C TRP A 136 -9.67 -5.28 2.97
N TYR A 137 -10.92 -4.98 2.65
CA TYR A 137 -11.91 -5.94 2.16
C TYR A 137 -12.79 -5.29 1.08
N ASN A 138 -12.60 -5.73 -0.17
CA ASN A 138 -13.45 -5.41 -1.33
C ASN A 138 -13.80 -3.92 -1.52
N GLY A 139 -12.84 -3.02 -1.27
CA GLY A 139 -13.04 -1.57 -1.44
C GLY A 139 -13.10 -0.77 -0.15
N TYR A 140 -13.17 -1.43 1.00
CA TYR A 140 -13.25 -0.81 2.31
C TYR A 140 -12.09 -1.22 3.20
N ILE A 141 -11.74 -0.37 4.16
CA ILE A 141 -10.92 -0.72 5.31
C ILE A 141 -11.87 -1.01 6.47
N ILE A 142 -11.85 -2.24 6.96
CA ILE A 142 -12.67 -2.71 8.08
C ILE A 142 -11.78 -2.75 9.32
N SER A 143 -12.09 -1.93 10.32
CA SER A 143 -11.30 -1.82 11.54
C SER A 143 -12.08 -2.21 12.78
N SER A 144 -11.50 -3.13 13.54
CA SER A 144 -12.00 -3.53 14.86
C SER A 144 -11.37 -2.62 15.91
N GLU A 145 -12.15 -1.69 16.43
CA GLU A 145 -11.77 -0.76 17.51
C GLU A 145 -12.24 -1.33 18.86
N ILE A 146 -11.33 -1.42 19.82
CA ILE A 146 -11.52 -2.15 21.10
C ILE A 146 -12.69 -1.62 21.95
N ALA A 147 -12.91 -0.31 22.00
CA ALA A 147 -13.85 0.36 22.90
C ALA A 147 -15.08 0.96 22.20
N ARG A 148 -14.94 1.35 20.94
CA ARG A 148 -15.90 2.09 20.10
C ARG A 148 -16.56 1.18 19.05
N GLY A 149 -16.03 -0.02 18.78
CA GLY A 149 -16.67 -1.03 17.96
C GLY A 149 -16.07 -1.17 16.55
N LEU A 150 -16.84 -0.92 15.51
CA LEU A 150 -16.46 -1.19 14.12
C LEU A 150 -16.42 0.09 13.29
N ASP A 151 -15.28 0.35 12.66
CA ASP A 151 -15.13 1.40 11.65
C ASP A 151 -15.07 0.76 10.25
N ILE A 152 -15.86 1.31 9.31
CA ILE A 152 -15.85 0.93 7.89
C ILE A 152 -15.51 2.18 7.10
N LEU A 153 -14.32 2.19 6.50
CA LEU A 153 -13.75 3.36 5.85
C LEU A 153 -13.56 3.09 4.36
N GLU A 154 -13.74 4.12 3.53
CA GLU A 154 -13.45 4.07 2.10
C GLU A 154 -12.35 5.07 1.76
N LEU A 155 -11.36 4.63 0.99
CA LEU A 155 -10.32 5.51 0.49
C LEU A 155 -10.86 6.48 -0.56
N GLN A 156 -10.47 7.74 -0.43
CA GLN A 156 -10.73 8.79 -1.42
C GLN A 156 -9.45 9.09 -2.21
N PRO A 157 -9.56 9.47 -3.50
CA PRO A 157 -8.40 9.86 -4.28
C PRO A 157 -7.73 11.10 -3.71
N GLY A 158 -6.40 11.15 -3.81
CA GLY A 158 -5.58 12.26 -3.34
C GLY A 158 -4.23 12.32 -4.06
N ALA A 159 -3.33 13.18 -3.58
CA ALA A 159 -2.03 13.40 -4.22
C ALA A 159 -1.15 12.14 -4.33
N LEU A 160 -1.29 11.20 -3.38
CA LEU A 160 -0.47 10.00 -3.27
C LEU A 160 -1.18 8.71 -3.69
N LEU A 161 -2.46 8.80 -4.08
CA LEU A 161 -3.29 7.67 -4.48
C LEU A 161 -4.39 8.13 -5.43
N SER A 162 -4.33 7.73 -6.70
CA SER A 162 -5.31 8.14 -7.70
C SER A 162 -6.60 7.32 -7.67
N GLN A 163 -7.66 7.82 -8.31
CA GLN A 163 -8.90 7.07 -8.48
C GLN A 163 -8.67 5.76 -9.24
N ASN A 164 -7.83 5.76 -10.28
CA ASN A 164 -7.54 4.52 -11.03
C ASN A 164 -6.80 3.49 -10.15
N GLU A 165 -5.96 3.93 -9.22
CA GLU A 165 -5.29 3.03 -8.27
C GLU A 165 -6.30 2.39 -7.30
N ILE A 166 -7.24 3.17 -6.77
CA ILE A 166 -8.34 2.67 -5.91
C ILE A 166 -9.23 1.69 -6.70
N ASP A 167 -9.64 2.06 -7.90
CA ASP A 167 -10.50 1.24 -8.75
C ASP A 167 -9.79 -0.06 -9.18
N ALA A 168 -8.48 0.00 -9.46
CA ALA A 168 -7.70 -1.19 -9.76
C ALA A 168 -7.57 -2.12 -8.54
N ALA A 169 -7.48 -1.57 -7.32
CA ALA A 169 -7.52 -2.37 -6.10
C ALA A 169 -8.86 -3.07 -5.89
N LYS A 170 -9.97 -2.41 -6.25
CA LYS A 170 -11.32 -2.99 -6.19
C LYS A 170 -11.57 -4.13 -7.21
N LEU A 171 -10.66 -4.37 -8.16
CA LEU A 171 -10.75 -5.55 -9.05
C LEU A 171 -10.42 -6.86 -8.34
N ILE A 172 -9.69 -6.81 -7.23
CA ILE A 172 -9.43 -7.98 -6.39
C ILE A 172 -10.59 -8.12 -5.42
N HIS A 173 -11.37 -9.18 -5.61
CA HIS A 173 -12.54 -9.49 -4.81
C HIS A 173 -12.33 -10.80 -4.04
N PHE A 174 -12.64 -10.77 -2.75
CA PHE A 174 -12.62 -11.93 -1.88
C PHE A 174 -14.04 -12.29 -1.48
N ASP A 175 -14.46 -13.54 -1.72
CA ASP A 175 -15.72 -14.06 -1.16
C ASP A 175 -15.57 -14.34 0.34
N TYR A 176 -14.33 -14.65 0.75
CA TYR A 176 -13.89 -14.83 2.12
C TYR A 176 -12.42 -14.40 2.22
N LEU A 177 -12.06 -13.68 3.29
CA LEU A 177 -10.68 -13.23 3.53
C LEU A 177 -10.19 -13.76 4.88
N ASN A 178 -9.17 -14.61 4.85
CA ASN A 178 -8.27 -14.79 5.99
C ASN A 178 -7.05 -13.88 5.80
N ALA A 179 -6.93 -12.85 6.63
CA ALA A 179 -5.84 -11.87 6.56
C ALA A 179 -4.43 -12.50 6.68
N GLN A 180 -4.32 -13.69 7.29
CA GLN A 180 -3.04 -14.36 7.52
C GLN A 180 -2.60 -15.26 6.35
N ASP A 181 -3.49 -15.59 5.40
CA ASP A 181 -3.14 -16.47 4.28
C ASP A 181 -2.21 -15.78 3.27
N GLN A 182 -2.24 -14.45 3.19
CA GLN A 182 -1.37 -13.61 2.36
C GLN A 182 -1.23 -14.13 0.91
N GLN A 183 -2.38 -14.44 0.31
CA GLN A 183 -2.44 -14.99 -1.04
C GLN A 183 -1.87 -14.01 -2.07
N LYS A 184 -1.16 -14.56 -3.06
CA LYS A 184 -0.65 -13.76 -4.18
C LYS A 184 -1.81 -13.19 -4.99
N LEU A 185 -1.87 -11.87 -5.05
CA LEU A 185 -2.87 -11.09 -5.76
C LEU A 185 -2.45 -10.94 -7.23
N VAL A 186 -3.41 -11.17 -8.13
CA VAL A 186 -3.22 -11.04 -9.58
C VAL A 186 -4.36 -10.22 -10.16
N TRP A 187 -4.02 -9.14 -10.84
CA TRP A 187 -4.99 -8.26 -11.47
C TRP A 187 -5.33 -8.73 -12.88
N PRO A 188 -6.60 -8.64 -13.30
CA PRO A 188 -6.95 -8.85 -14.70
C PRO A 188 -6.38 -7.74 -15.57
N ALA A 189 -6.08 -8.06 -16.84
CA ALA A 189 -5.76 -7.05 -17.82
C ALA A 189 -6.98 -6.14 -18.05
N SER A 190 -6.89 -4.89 -17.60
CA SER A 190 -7.98 -3.92 -17.66
C SER A 190 -7.45 -2.53 -17.95
N PHE A 191 -8.26 -1.68 -18.58
CA PHE A 191 -7.88 -0.30 -18.85
C PHE A 191 -7.64 0.50 -17.57
N VAL A 192 -8.32 0.15 -16.46
CA VAL A 192 -8.10 0.81 -15.17
C VAL A 192 -6.74 0.46 -14.56
N VAL A 193 -6.27 -0.80 -14.66
CA VAL A 193 -4.91 -1.18 -14.25
C VAL A 193 -3.85 -0.46 -15.11
N ALA A 194 -4.07 -0.38 -16.43
CA ALA A 194 -3.16 0.38 -17.30
C ALA A 194 -3.12 1.87 -16.92
N ARG A 195 -4.27 2.49 -16.63
CA ARG A 195 -4.34 3.88 -16.17
C ARG A 195 -3.69 4.07 -14.80
N ALA A 196 -3.84 3.13 -13.87
CA ALA A 196 -3.17 3.17 -12.56
C ALA A 196 -1.63 3.24 -12.71
N TYR A 197 -1.04 2.44 -13.59
CA TYR A 197 0.40 2.53 -13.87
C TYR A 197 0.80 3.86 -14.53
N VAL A 198 -0.05 4.42 -15.40
CA VAL A 198 0.20 5.75 -15.99
C VAL A 198 0.18 6.84 -14.93
N ASP A 199 -0.76 6.80 -14.00
CA ASP A 199 -0.83 7.75 -12.87
C ASP A 199 0.39 7.62 -11.95
N GLN A 200 0.85 6.39 -11.71
CA GLN A 200 2.09 6.12 -10.97
C GLN A 200 3.33 6.68 -11.69
N LEU A 201 3.45 6.47 -13.01
CA LEU A 201 4.57 6.99 -13.82
C LEU A 201 4.58 8.52 -13.90
N GLU A 202 3.41 9.16 -13.92
CA GLU A 202 3.33 10.62 -13.84
C GLU A 202 3.83 11.10 -12.47
N ARG A 203 3.36 10.48 -11.38
CA ARG A 203 3.74 10.85 -10.01
C ARG A 203 5.21 10.59 -9.70
N SER A 204 5.81 9.53 -10.25
CA SER A 204 7.23 9.22 -10.08
C SER A 204 8.15 9.93 -11.08
N HIS A 205 7.58 10.72 -12.00
CA HIS A 205 8.29 11.27 -13.15
C HIS A 205 8.99 10.19 -14.00
N GLY A 206 8.46 8.97 -14.02
CA GLY A 206 8.93 7.84 -14.82
C GLY A 206 8.83 8.10 -16.32
N LEU A 207 7.83 8.87 -16.77
CA LEU A 207 7.70 9.30 -18.16
C LEU A 207 7.49 10.81 -18.26
N PRO A 208 7.95 11.46 -19.35
CA PRO A 208 7.65 12.88 -19.59
C PRO A 208 6.14 13.15 -19.68
N ALA A 209 5.70 14.33 -19.21
CA ALA A 209 4.28 14.71 -19.23
C ALA A 209 3.63 14.61 -20.62
N THR A 210 4.37 14.92 -21.69
CA THR A 210 3.92 14.75 -23.07
C THR A 210 3.63 13.29 -23.39
N ARG A 211 4.49 12.36 -22.94
CA ARG A 211 4.28 10.93 -23.11
C ARG A 211 3.10 10.42 -22.29
N ILE A 212 2.97 10.85 -21.03
CA ILE A 212 1.82 10.54 -20.19
C ILE A 212 0.50 10.89 -20.90
N LYS A 213 0.41 12.11 -21.45
CA LYS A 213 -0.78 12.55 -22.20
C LYS A 213 -1.05 11.66 -23.41
N VAL A 214 -0.04 11.37 -24.23
CA VAL A 214 -0.16 10.49 -25.41
C VAL A 214 -0.64 9.09 -25.02
N THR A 215 -0.10 8.52 -23.94
CA THR A 215 -0.49 7.21 -23.43
C THR A 215 -1.95 7.21 -22.94
N ARG A 216 -2.38 8.21 -22.17
CA ARG A 216 -3.78 8.35 -21.75
C ARG A 216 -4.73 8.46 -22.95
N ASP A 217 -4.37 9.26 -23.96
CA ASP A 217 -5.15 9.43 -25.18
C ASP A 217 -5.27 8.12 -25.96
N ALA A 218 -4.19 7.35 -26.08
CA ALA A 218 -4.16 6.05 -26.73
C ALA A 218 -5.02 5.00 -25.99
N LEU A 219 -4.91 4.92 -24.65
CA LEU A 219 -5.74 4.03 -23.83
C LEU A 219 -7.22 4.37 -23.96
N ARG A 220 -7.60 5.65 -23.88
CA ARG A 220 -9.00 6.09 -24.06
C ARG A 220 -9.55 5.74 -25.44
N LYS A 221 -8.75 5.90 -26.49
CA LYS A 221 -9.15 5.54 -27.86
C LYS A 221 -9.31 4.03 -28.02
N ALA A 222 -8.39 3.25 -27.46
CA ALA A 222 -8.44 1.79 -27.50
C ALA A 222 -9.66 1.24 -26.72
N GLU A 223 -9.98 1.80 -25.56
CA GLU A 223 -11.14 1.44 -24.74
C GLU A 223 -12.46 1.66 -25.49
N LYS A 224 -12.59 2.77 -26.21
CA LYS A 224 -13.76 3.06 -27.05
C LYS A 224 -13.83 2.23 -28.33
N GLY A 225 -12.68 1.82 -28.86
CA GLY A 225 -12.59 0.95 -30.04
C GLY A 225 -12.84 -0.52 -29.69
N SER A 226 -12.91 -1.39 -30.70
CA SER A 226 -13.04 -2.84 -30.53
C SER A 226 -12.32 -3.59 -31.66
N GLY A 227 -12.23 -4.92 -31.55
CA GLY A 227 -11.66 -5.79 -32.58
C GLY A 227 -10.27 -5.37 -33.06
N GLN A 228 -10.03 -5.44 -34.37
CA GLN A 228 -8.72 -5.14 -34.96
C GLN A 228 -8.26 -3.70 -34.71
N ALA A 229 -9.18 -2.74 -34.68
CA ALA A 229 -8.84 -1.33 -34.45
C ALA A 229 -8.26 -1.12 -33.04
N ARG A 230 -8.84 -1.77 -32.02
CA ARG A 230 -8.32 -1.76 -30.65
C ARG A 230 -6.94 -2.43 -30.59
N ARG A 231 -6.80 -3.63 -31.17
CA ARG A 231 -5.54 -4.39 -31.18
C ARG A 231 -4.40 -3.61 -31.83
N ASN A 232 -4.64 -2.99 -32.98
CA ASN A 232 -3.64 -2.16 -33.66
C ASN A 232 -3.25 -0.94 -32.81
N GLY A 233 -4.22 -0.31 -32.15
CA GLY A 233 -3.99 0.83 -31.25
C GLY A 233 -3.12 0.47 -30.05
N LEU A 234 -3.42 -0.65 -29.39
CA LEU A 234 -2.66 -1.15 -28.24
C LEU A 234 -1.27 -1.63 -28.63
N SER A 235 -1.14 -2.36 -29.75
CA SER A 235 0.17 -2.77 -30.29
C SER A 235 1.06 -1.57 -30.58
N LYS A 236 0.52 -0.52 -31.24
CA LYS A 236 1.25 0.72 -31.47
C LYS A 236 1.67 1.40 -30.17
N LEU A 237 0.79 1.44 -29.17
CA LEU A 237 1.11 2.00 -27.85
C LEU A 237 2.23 1.20 -27.17
N ALA A 238 2.16 -0.12 -27.17
CA ALA A 238 3.20 -0.99 -26.59
C ALA A 238 4.56 -0.78 -27.27
N THR A 239 4.62 -0.64 -28.60
CA THR A 239 5.86 -0.32 -29.32
C THR A 239 6.44 1.03 -28.89
N GLN A 240 5.59 2.05 -28.73
CA GLN A 240 6.04 3.36 -28.28
C GLN A 240 6.60 3.31 -26.85
N LEU A 241 5.87 2.69 -25.93
CA LEU A 241 6.31 2.54 -24.54
C LEU A 241 7.63 1.75 -24.45
N ASN A 242 7.80 0.69 -25.24
CA ASN A 242 9.07 -0.06 -25.31
C ASN A 242 10.26 0.82 -25.72
N ALA A 243 10.05 1.74 -26.66
CA ALA A 243 11.09 2.68 -27.08
C ALA A 243 11.41 3.69 -25.96
N ASP A 244 10.42 4.10 -25.17
CA ASP A 244 10.59 5.02 -24.05
C ASP A 244 11.22 4.36 -22.82
N THR A 245 11.14 3.02 -22.66
CA THR A 245 11.57 2.33 -21.43
C THR A 245 13.00 2.65 -21.02
N ARG A 246 13.95 2.70 -21.97
CA ARG A 246 15.37 2.96 -21.63
C ARG A 246 15.60 4.37 -21.08
N GLY A 247 14.72 5.32 -21.40
CA GLY A 247 14.79 6.70 -20.92
C GLY A 247 13.97 6.95 -19.65
N SER A 248 13.23 5.96 -19.16
CA SER A 248 12.41 6.05 -17.95
C SER A 248 13.27 5.92 -16.69
N SER A 249 12.99 6.76 -15.68
CA SER A 249 13.53 6.58 -14.33
C SER A 249 12.87 5.42 -13.57
N ASP A 250 11.72 4.93 -14.06
CA ASP A 250 10.97 3.80 -13.51
C ASP A 250 10.71 2.76 -14.62
N GLN A 251 11.77 2.09 -15.05
CA GLN A 251 11.72 1.12 -16.15
C GLN A 251 10.82 -0.07 -15.81
N ALA A 252 10.85 -0.52 -14.55
CA ALA A 252 10.04 -1.64 -14.07
C ALA A 252 8.55 -1.33 -14.25
N LYS A 253 8.10 -0.13 -13.89
CA LYS A 253 6.70 0.24 -14.05
C LYS A 253 6.28 0.41 -15.51
N VAL A 254 7.16 0.94 -16.37
CA VAL A 254 6.90 0.99 -17.81
C VAL A 254 6.70 -0.43 -18.36
N GLN A 255 7.50 -1.40 -17.92
CA GLN A 255 7.33 -2.80 -18.32
C GLN A 255 6.01 -3.41 -17.82
N MET A 256 5.60 -3.11 -16.58
CA MET A 256 4.29 -3.53 -16.07
C MET A 256 3.13 -2.95 -16.92
N LEU A 257 3.21 -1.67 -17.29
CA LEU A 257 2.24 -1.04 -18.18
C LEU A 257 2.22 -1.69 -19.57
N ILE A 258 3.39 -1.96 -20.17
CA ILE A 258 3.50 -2.66 -21.45
C ILE A 258 2.85 -4.03 -21.39
N SER A 259 3.08 -4.80 -20.31
CA SER A 259 2.47 -6.12 -20.12
C SER A 259 0.94 -6.02 -20.18
N VAL A 260 0.34 -5.12 -19.41
CA VAL A 260 -1.13 -4.96 -19.38
C VAL A 260 -1.66 -4.47 -20.72
N VAL A 261 -0.96 -3.56 -21.41
CA VAL A 261 -1.35 -3.09 -22.75
C VAL A 261 -1.33 -4.22 -23.77
N ASN A 262 -0.33 -5.10 -23.72
CA ASN A 262 -0.24 -6.27 -24.59
C ASN A 262 -1.37 -7.27 -24.29
N ASP A 263 -1.66 -7.54 -23.02
CA ASP A 263 -2.71 -8.46 -22.63
C ASP A 263 -4.11 -7.94 -22.99
N LEU A 264 -4.35 -6.63 -22.91
CA LEU A 264 -5.56 -5.98 -23.41
C LEU A 264 -5.76 -6.10 -24.94
N GLY A 265 -4.68 -6.38 -25.68
CA GLY A 265 -4.67 -6.52 -27.13
C GLY A 265 -4.80 -7.95 -27.64
N LYS A 266 -4.80 -8.94 -26.75
CA LYS A 266 -5.09 -10.34 -27.08
C LYS A 266 -6.60 -10.52 -27.26
#